data_AF-A0A2H6NAM0-F1
#
_entry.id   AF-A0A2H6NAM0-F1
#
_cell.length_a   1.000
_cell.length_b   1.000
_cell.length_c   1.000
_cell.angle_alpha   90.00
_cell.angle_beta   90.00
_cell.angle_gamma   90.00
#
_symmetry.space_group_name_H-M   'P 1'
#
loop_
_entity.id
_entity.type
_entity.pdbx_description
1 polymer ?
#
loop_
_entity_poly.entity_id
_entity_poly.type
_entity_poly.pdbx_seq_one_letter_code
_entity_poly.pdbx_strand_id
1 'polypeptide(L)'
;PDGKELEVIFGRPIVDGAEGETHSISPRPRPPGRPVSGHGMDSRPAMAIFELLDYIVNEPPPKLPTGVFTQEFQEFVNKCLIKNPAERADLKLLMNHTFIKRAEVEEVDFAGWLCKTLRLKQPSTPTRTAM
;
A
#
# COMPACT_ATOMS: atom_id res chain seq x y z
N PRO A 1 -3.88 -7.86 2.67
CA PRO A 1 -5.26 -7.40 2.94
C PRO A 1 -6.18 -7.86 1.80
N ASP A 2 -7.27 -8.53 2.13
CA ASP A 2 -8.31 -8.89 1.14
C ASP A 2 -9.26 -7.71 0.86
N GLY A 3 -10.10 -7.82 -0.17
CA GLY A 3 -11.01 -6.74 -0.57
C GLY A 3 -11.98 -6.31 0.54
N LYS A 4 -12.43 -7.24 1.39
CA LYS A 4 -13.34 -6.95 2.50
C LYS A 4 -12.62 -6.22 3.63
N GLU A 5 -11.37 -6.57 3.93
CA GLU A 5 -10.55 -5.82 4.88
C GLU A 5 -10.30 -4.39 4.40
N LEU A 6 -10.04 -4.22 3.11
CA LEU A 6 -9.83 -2.89 2.54
C LEU A 6 -11.11 -2.05 2.59
N GLU A 7 -12.28 -2.64 2.33
CA GLU A 7 -13.57 -1.96 2.50
C GLU A 7 -13.84 -1.54 3.96
N VAL A 8 -13.46 -2.36 4.94
CA VAL A 8 -13.58 -2.00 6.37
C VAL A 8 -12.65 -0.84 6.74
N ILE A 9 -11.45 -0.78 6.15
CA ILE A 9 -10.47 0.28 6.43
C ILE A 9 -10.87 1.60 5.75
N PHE A 10 -11.37 1.55 4.51
CA PHE A 10 -11.57 2.73 3.67
C PHE A 10 -13.04 3.13 3.45
N GLY A 11 -14.00 2.30 3.87
CA GLY A 11 -15.43 2.62 3.90
C GLY A 11 -16.12 2.70 2.53
N ARG A 12 -15.48 2.26 1.44
CA ARG A 12 -16.06 2.23 0.08
C ARG A 12 -15.63 0.97 -0.68
N PRO A 13 -16.46 0.45 -1.59
CA PRO A 13 -16.06 -0.66 -2.46
C PRO A 13 -14.89 -0.25 -3.33
N ILE A 14 -13.77 -0.97 -3.18
CA ILE A 14 -12.56 -0.76 -3.95
C ILE A 14 -12.72 -1.52 -5.25
N VAL A 15 -12.86 -0.78 -6.34
CA VAL A 15 -12.77 -1.34 -7.68
C VAL A 15 -11.30 -1.55 -7.99
N ASP A 16 -10.86 -2.82 -8.01
CA ASP A 16 -9.62 -3.18 -8.68
C ASP A 16 -9.82 -2.84 -10.16
N GLY A 17 -9.15 -1.80 -10.63
CA GLY A 17 -9.16 -1.37 -12.03
C GLY A 17 -8.40 -2.34 -12.92
N ALA A 18 -8.81 -3.60 -12.93
CA ALA A 18 -8.35 -4.64 -13.85
C ALA A 18 -9.41 -4.83 -14.94
N GLU A 19 -9.52 -3.87 -15.84
CA GLU A 19 -10.18 -4.14 -17.13
C GLU A 19 -9.21 -4.90 -18.03
N GLY A 20 -9.49 -6.21 -18.18
CA GLY A 20 -9.11 -7.02 -19.34
C GLY A 20 -7.75 -7.70 -19.29
N GLU A 21 -7.72 -8.96 -18.82
CA GLU A 21 -7.11 -10.09 -19.55
C GLU A 21 -7.33 -11.40 -18.78
N THR A 22 -8.17 -12.27 -19.32
CA THR A 22 -8.35 -13.65 -18.84
C THR A 22 -7.12 -14.47 -19.21
N HIS A 23 -6.16 -14.62 -18.31
CA HIS A 23 -5.09 -15.61 -18.47
C HIS A 23 -5.29 -16.80 -17.54
N SER A 24 -5.61 -17.94 -18.16
CA SER A 24 -5.70 -19.27 -17.55
C SER A 24 -4.46 -19.59 -16.73
N ILE A 25 -4.64 -19.69 -15.41
CA ILE A 25 -3.62 -20.18 -14.49
C ILE A 25 -3.65 -21.71 -14.54
N SER A 26 -2.70 -22.32 -15.24
CA SER A 26 -2.47 -23.77 -15.13
C SER A 26 -1.85 -24.04 -13.75
N PRO A 27 -2.49 -24.84 -12.85
CA PRO A 27 -1.92 -25.09 -11.54
C PRO A 27 -0.75 -26.07 -11.66
N ARG A 28 0.47 -25.62 -11.33
CA ARG A 28 1.60 -26.53 -11.14
C ARG A 28 1.35 -27.49 -9.97
N PRO A 29 1.77 -28.77 -10.05
CA PRO A 29 1.60 -29.72 -8.96
C PRO A 29 2.37 -29.28 -7.72
N ARG A 30 1.68 -29.24 -6.57
CA ARG A 30 2.30 -28.95 -5.27
C ARG A 30 3.15 -30.14 -4.80
N PRO A 31 4.32 -29.90 -4.17
CA PRO A 31 5.08 -30.96 -3.53
C PRO A 31 4.29 -31.59 -2.35
N PRO A 32 4.35 -32.92 -2.17
CA PRO A 32 3.60 -33.62 -1.14
C PRO A 32 4.14 -33.30 0.27
N GLY A 33 3.25 -32.97 1.22
CA GLY A 33 3.59 -32.95 2.65
C GLY A 33 3.14 -31.74 3.49
N ARG A 34 2.47 -30.72 2.92
CA ARG A 34 2.01 -29.56 3.70
C ARG A 34 0.56 -29.76 4.18
N PRO A 35 0.26 -29.68 5.49
CA PRO A 35 -1.11 -29.74 5.98
C PRO A 35 -1.90 -28.53 5.46
N VAL A 36 -3.15 -28.79 5.06
CA VAL A 36 -4.14 -27.75 4.74
C VAL A 36 -4.46 -27.01 6.03
N SER A 37 -3.91 -25.80 6.19
CA SER A 37 -4.49 -24.83 7.11
C SER A 37 -5.78 -24.34 6.47
N GLY A 38 -6.92 -24.84 6.96
CA GLY A 38 -8.23 -24.35 6.56
C GLY A 38 -8.41 -22.91 7.06
N HIS A 39 -8.39 -21.95 6.15
CA HIS A 39 -8.91 -20.58 6.32
C HIS A 39 -9.67 -20.22 5.03
N GLY A 40 -10.75 -19.44 5.18
CA GLY A 40 -11.87 -19.29 4.24
C GLY A 40 -11.54 -18.89 2.80
N MET A 41 -12.51 -19.12 1.93
CA MET A 41 -12.42 -19.11 0.45
C MET A 41 -11.98 -17.79 -0.21
N ASP A 42 -11.76 -16.71 0.57
CA ASP A 42 -11.43 -15.37 0.06
C ASP A 42 -10.06 -14.83 0.54
N SER A 43 -9.37 -15.53 1.44
CA SER A 43 -8.04 -15.11 1.93
C SER A 43 -6.97 -15.87 1.15
N ARG A 44 -6.23 -15.17 0.27
CA ARG A 44 -5.04 -15.77 -0.37
C ARG A 44 -4.15 -16.36 0.75
N PRO A 45 -3.73 -17.64 0.65
CA PRO A 45 -2.87 -18.24 1.67
C PRO A 45 -1.64 -17.38 1.89
N ALA A 46 -1.17 -17.27 3.14
CA ALA A 46 0.08 -16.58 3.46
C ALA A 46 1.22 -17.15 2.58
N MET A 47 1.76 -16.31 1.70
CA MET A 47 2.89 -16.68 0.84
C MET A 47 4.10 -17.05 1.69
N ALA A 48 4.83 -18.08 1.29
CA ALA A 48 6.11 -18.39 1.90
C ALA A 48 7.14 -17.30 1.53
N ILE A 49 8.20 -17.15 2.34
CA ILE A 49 9.18 -16.08 2.14
C ILE A 49 9.85 -16.11 0.75
N PHE A 50 10.19 -17.30 0.23
CA PHE A 50 10.79 -17.42 -1.11
C PHE A 50 9.80 -17.08 -2.22
N GLU A 51 8.52 -17.43 -2.06
CA GLU A 51 7.46 -17.05 -3.00
C GLU A 51 7.27 -15.54 -3.01
N LEU A 52 7.35 -14.89 -1.83
CA LEU A 52 7.25 -13.44 -1.73
C LEU A 52 8.44 -12.72 -2.39
N LEU A 53 9.67 -13.22 -2.19
CA LEU A 53 10.85 -12.64 -2.83
C LEU A 53 10.77 -12.79 -4.36
N ASP A 54 10.38 -13.96 -4.84
CA ASP A 54 10.16 -14.20 -6.27
C ASP A 54 9.10 -13.24 -6.84
N TYR A 55 7.99 -13.06 -6.13
CA TYR A 55 6.94 -12.11 -6.49
C TYR A 55 7.49 -10.68 -6.58
N ILE A 56 8.22 -10.20 -5.58
CA ILE A 56 8.82 -8.84 -5.61
C ILE A 56 9.75 -8.67 -6.82
N VAL A 57 10.53 -9.70 -7.16
CA VAL A 57 11.52 -9.64 -8.24
C VAL A 57 10.88 -9.76 -9.62
N ASN A 58 9.81 -10.55 -9.78
CA ASN A 58 9.28 -10.93 -11.09
C ASN A 58 7.94 -10.27 -11.43
N GLU A 59 7.05 -10.07 -10.45
CA GLU A 59 5.72 -9.51 -10.68
C GLU A 59 5.76 -7.97 -10.76
N PRO A 60 4.72 -7.33 -11.33
CA PRO A 60 4.61 -5.87 -11.34
C PRO A 60 4.56 -5.30 -9.91
N PRO A 61 5.06 -4.08 -9.70
CA PRO A 61 5.03 -3.45 -8.38
C PRO A 61 3.59 -3.21 -7.91
N PRO A 62 3.33 -3.28 -6.60
CA PRO A 62 2.01 -2.99 -6.06
C PRO A 62 1.65 -1.52 -6.29
N LYS A 63 0.34 -1.24 -6.41
CA LYS A 63 -0.21 0.10 -6.60
C LYS A 63 -1.26 0.38 -5.52
N LEU A 64 -1.47 1.66 -5.23
CA LEU A 64 -2.57 2.08 -4.38
C LEU A 64 -3.92 1.90 -5.10
N PRO A 65 -5.00 1.54 -4.37
CA PRO A 65 -6.32 1.41 -4.96
C PRO A 65 -6.86 2.75 -5.47
N THR A 66 -7.49 2.72 -6.64
CA THR A 66 -8.09 3.90 -7.27
C THR A 66 -9.36 4.31 -6.51
N GLY A 67 -9.62 5.62 -6.41
CA GLY A 67 -10.83 6.17 -5.78
C GLY A 67 -10.79 6.29 -4.26
N VAL A 68 -9.79 5.69 -3.59
CA VAL A 68 -9.56 5.84 -2.14
C VAL A 68 -8.54 6.95 -1.86
N PHE A 69 -7.48 7.02 -2.67
CA PHE A 69 -6.37 7.94 -2.49
C PHE A 69 -6.34 9.00 -3.58
N THR A 70 -5.83 10.20 -3.24
CA THR A 70 -5.62 11.27 -4.23
C THR A 70 -4.67 10.79 -5.35
N GLN A 71 -4.92 11.25 -6.59
CA GLN A 71 -4.10 10.91 -7.75
C GLN A 71 -2.61 11.21 -7.51
N GLU A 72 -2.30 12.37 -6.90
CA GLU A 72 -0.94 12.77 -6.57
C GLU A 72 -0.24 11.79 -5.61
N PHE A 73 -0.98 11.20 -4.67
CA PHE A 73 -0.41 10.21 -3.76
C PHE A 73 -0.16 8.87 -4.46
N GLN A 74 -1.08 8.45 -5.34
CA GLN A 74 -0.90 7.26 -6.19
C GLN A 74 0.34 7.42 -7.08
N GLU A 75 0.50 8.58 -7.73
CA GLU A 75 1.66 8.88 -8.57
C GLU A 75 2.98 8.91 -7.78
N PHE A 76 2.97 9.52 -6.59
CA PHE A 76 4.13 9.55 -5.70
C PHE A 76 4.61 8.13 -5.35
N VAL A 77 3.69 7.26 -4.89
CA VAL A 77 4.02 5.87 -4.54
C VAL A 77 4.46 5.06 -5.77
N ASN A 78 3.81 5.25 -6.92
CA ASN A 78 4.19 4.60 -8.16
C ASN A 78 5.64 4.95 -8.57
N LYS A 79 6.06 6.20 -8.40
CA LYS A 79 7.45 6.64 -8.67
C LYS A 79 8.47 6.00 -7.71
N CYS A 80 8.10 5.72 -6.47
CA CYS A 80 8.94 5.02 -5.50
C CYS A 80 9.09 3.52 -5.80
N LEU A 81 8.08 2.90 -6.42
CA LEU A 81 8.02 1.45 -6.63
C LEU A 81 8.44 1.00 -8.03
N ILE A 82 8.99 1.88 -8.85
CA ILE A 82 9.56 1.51 -10.16
C ILE A 82 10.66 0.46 -9.95
N LYS A 83 10.53 -0.69 -10.64
CA LYS A 83 11.46 -1.83 -10.50
C LYS A 83 12.85 -1.49 -11.01
N ASN A 84 12.95 -0.82 -12.17
CA ASN A 84 14.23 -0.36 -12.69
C ASN A 84 14.77 0.78 -11.79
N PRO A 85 15.87 0.57 -11.06
CA PRO A 85 16.39 1.58 -10.13
C PRO A 85 16.89 2.85 -10.84
N ALA A 86 17.26 2.77 -12.12
CA ALA A 86 17.68 3.95 -12.90
C ALA A 86 16.49 4.85 -13.29
N GLU A 87 15.29 4.30 -13.38
CA GLU A 87 14.05 5.04 -13.68
C GLU A 87 13.29 5.45 -12.41
N ARG A 88 13.59 4.82 -11.27
CA ARG A 88 13.00 5.14 -9.98
C ARG A 88 13.35 6.57 -9.58
N ALA A 89 12.36 7.30 -9.06
CA ALA A 89 12.57 8.67 -8.60
C ALA A 89 13.64 8.74 -7.50
N ASP A 90 14.58 9.68 -7.67
CA ASP A 90 15.56 10.00 -6.64
C ASP A 90 14.96 10.95 -5.58
N LEU A 91 15.70 11.18 -4.49
CA LEU A 91 15.23 12.05 -3.41
C LEU A 91 14.95 13.48 -3.89
N LYS A 92 15.73 13.99 -4.84
CA LYS A 92 15.55 15.34 -5.38
C LYS A 92 14.21 15.45 -6.10
N LEU A 93 13.84 14.47 -6.92
CA LEU A 93 12.56 14.44 -7.60
C LEU A 93 11.40 14.26 -6.61
N LEU A 94 11.56 13.38 -5.61
CA LEU A 94 10.54 13.11 -4.60
C LEU A 94 10.22 14.33 -3.73
N MET A 95 11.24 15.08 -3.27
CA MET A 95 11.05 16.29 -2.46
C MET A 95 10.37 17.45 -3.22
N ASN A 96 10.39 17.41 -4.55
CA ASN A 96 9.70 18.37 -5.42
C ASN A 96 8.37 17.85 -5.96
N HIS A 97 7.94 16.65 -5.57
CA HIS A 97 6.68 16.08 -6.01
C HIS A 97 5.48 16.82 -5.39
N THR A 98 4.40 17.00 -6.16
CA THR A 98 3.20 17.74 -5.74
C THR A 98 2.63 17.22 -4.41
N PHE A 99 2.61 15.89 -4.22
CA PHE A 99 2.21 15.26 -2.96
C PHE A 99 2.99 15.80 -1.75
N ILE A 100 4.32 15.89 -1.85
CA ILE A 100 5.17 16.41 -0.76
C ILE A 100 4.98 17.91 -0.61
N LYS A 101 4.92 18.67 -1.71
CA LYS A 101 4.69 20.13 -1.64
C LYS A 101 3.36 20.51 -1.01
N ARG A 102 2.31 19.72 -1.24
CA ARG A 102 1.03 19.88 -0.56
C ARG A 102 1.16 19.57 0.94
N ALA A 103 1.80 18.45 1.28
CA ALA A 103 1.99 18.04 2.67
C ALA A 103 2.87 19.02 3.47
N GLU A 104 3.82 19.71 2.83
CA GLU A 104 4.67 20.74 3.46
C GLU A 104 3.87 21.94 4.00
N VAL A 105 2.72 22.26 3.39
CA VAL A 105 1.86 23.41 3.77
C VAL A 105 0.56 22.98 4.45
N GLU A 106 0.33 21.67 4.58
CA GLU A 106 -0.87 21.12 5.19
C GLU A 106 -0.72 21.12 6.71
N GLU A 107 -1.59 21.87 7.39
CA GLU A 107 -1.63 21.92 8.85
C GLU A 107 -2.32 20.66 9.40
N VAL A 108 -1.52 19.66 9.76
CA VAL A 108 -1.99 18.40 10.35
C VAL A 108 -1.51 18.27 11.80
N ASP A 109 -2.44 18.07 12.73
CA ASP A 109 -2.11 17.72 14.12
C ASP A 109 -1.64 16.27 14.23
N PHE A 110 -0.40 16.02 13.81
CA PHE A 110 0.22 14.70 13.85
C PHE A 110 0.35 14.17 15.29
N ALA A 111 0.69 15.04 16.23
CA ALA A 111 0.87 14.67 17.64
C ALA A 111 -0.47 14.23 18.27
N GLY A 112 -1.55 15.00 18.05
CA GLY A 112 -2.87 14.63 18.53
C GLY A 112 -3.40 13.36 17.87
N TRP A 113 -3.20 13.18 16.56
CA TRP A 113 -3.55 11.94 15.86
C TRP A 113 -2.81 10.73 16.45
N LEU A 114 -1.50 10.85 16.72
CA LEU A 114 -0.69 9.79 17.30
C LEU A 114 -1.19 9.41 18.70
N CYS A 115 -1.42 10.40 19.57
CA CYS A 115 -1.93 10.16 20.91
C CYS A 115 -3.32 9.50 20.90
N LYS A 116 -4.22 9.94 20.00
CA LYS A 116 -5.54 9.32 19.83
C LYS A 116 -5.41 7.86 19.37
N THR A 117 -4.57 7.61 18.36
CA THR A 117 -4.39 6.29 17.74
C THR A 117 -3.78 5.29 18.73
N LEU A 118 -2.77 5.72 19.49
CA LEU A 118 -2.07 4.90 20.48
C LEU A 118 -2.72 4.93 21.87
N ARG A 119 -3.83 5.67 22.05
CA ARG A 119 -4.54 5.86 23.32
C ARG A 119 -3.65 6.41 24.44
N LEU A 120 -2.77 7.33 24.09
CA LEU A 120 -1.90 8.04 25.03
C LEU A 120 -2.64 9.25 25.63
N LYS A 121 -2.19 9.70 26.81
CA LYS A 121 -2.60 11.01 27.34
C LYS A 121 -2.04 12.11 26.43
N GLN A 122 -2.73 13.25 26.36
CA GLN A 122 -2.43 14.31 25.38
C GLN A 122 -0.95 14.73 25.37
N PRO A 123 -0.39 15.06 24.19
CA PRO A 123 0.98 15.48 24.09
C PRO A 123 1.15 16.85 24.75
N SER A 124 2.10 16.97 25.68
CA SER A 124 2.36 18.22 26.41
C SER A 124 3.13 19.27 25.61
N THR A 125 3.52 18.96 24.37
CA THR A 125 4.35 19.82 23.53
C THR A 125 3.48 20.56 22.52
N PRO A 126 3.58 21.90 22.40
CA PRO A 126 2.79 22.64 21.42
C PRO A 126 3.16 22.19 20.00
N THR A 127 2.15 21.83 19.23
CA THR A 127 2.26 21.63 17.78
C THR A 127 2.76 22.94 17.17
N ARG A 128 3.89 22.89 16.46
CA ARG A 128 4.41 24.05 15.74
C ARG A 128 3.40 24.41 14.64
N THR A 129 2.60 25.43 14.87
CA THR A 129 1.81 26.09 13.81
C THR A 129 2.81 26.76 12.86
N ALA A 130 2.77 26.44 11.57
CA ALA A 130 3.54 27.22 10.61
C ALA A 130 2.94 28.65 10.55
N MET A 131 3.80 29.67 10.65
CA MET A 131 3.47 31.08 10.44
C MET A 131 3.56 31.42 8.96
#